data_AF-A0A1H5X4T9-F1
#
_entry.id   AF-A0A1H5X4T9-F1
#
_cell.length_a   1.000
_cell.length_b   1.000
_cell.length_c   1.000
_cell.angle_alpha   90.00
_cell.angle_beta   90.00
_cell.angle_gamma   90.00
#
_symmetry.space_group_name_H-M   'P 1'
#
loop_
_entity.id
_entity.type
_entity.pdbx_description
1 polymer ?
#
loop_
_entity_poly.entity_id
_entity_poly.type
_entity_poly.pdbx_seq_one_letter_code
_entity_poly.pdbx_strand_id
1 'polypeptide(L)'
;MISANRKAKYRTYLDGTQSKPGKFFDWILVGLIAYSVVTLTIDTLPGNSPGLTRFLHISEVVITLIFTLEYAVRIYLAPNRWRYIFSFWGIIDLVAVAPFYIMLGFGIAGVDLRGVRAFRLLRILWLLKLARYSRTLARFRRAFELAREELLVYLLMTLILLFVSATGIYYFENPAQPEAFASIPHSLWWAIVTLTTVGYGDVYPITAGGRFFTFFVLMVGLGIVAVPTGLVSSALSQARREESDIRLAELEAEGKGDG
;
A
#
# COMPACT_ATOMS: atom_id res chain seq x y z
N MET A 1 13.55 -9.35 37.36
CA MET A 1 14.58 -8.88 36.41
C MET A 1 14.85 -9.85 35.24
N ILE A 2 14.93 -11.18 35.46
CA ILE A 2 15.23 -12.18 34.41
C ILE A 2 14.13 -12.30 33.32
N SER A 3 12.85 -12.10 33.67
CA SER A 3 11.74 -12.16 32.70
C SER A 3 11.70 -10.97 31.73
N ALA A 4 12.09 -9.77 32.19
CA ALA A 4 12.15 -8.57 31.37
C ALA A 4 13.24 -8.66 30.29
N ASN A 5 14.41 -9.23 30.65
CA ASN A 5 15.54 -9.38 29.74
C ASN A 5 15.26 -10.43 28.64
N ARG A 6 14.54 -11.51 28.97
CA ARG A 6 14.07 -12.49 27.95
C ARG A 6 13.02 -11.88 27.01
N LYS A 7 12.05 -11.13 27.53
CA LYS A 7 11.05 -10.46 26.69
C LYS A 7 11.68 -9.44 25.74
N ALA A 8 12.67 -8.69 26.20
CA ALA A 8 13.44 -7.79 25.35
C ALA A 8 14.19 -8.54 24.23
N LYS A 9 14.84 -9.67 24.55
CA LYS A 9 15.54 -10.51 23.57
C LYS A 9 14.62 -11.10 22.49
N TYR A 10 13.45 -11.63 22.87
CA TYR A 10 12.48 -12.16 21.89
C TYR A 10 11.81 -11.07 21.05
N ARG A 11 11.64 -9.87 21.62
CA ARG A 11 11.21 -8.69 20.87
C ARG A 11 12.23 -8.30 19.80
N THR A 12 13.53 -8.33 20.10
CA THR A 12 14.60 -8.09 19.12
C THR A 12 14.60 -9.10 17.97
N TYR A 13 14.20 -10.36 18.22
CA TYR A 13 14.04 -11.37 17.17
C TYR A 13 12.82 -11.11 16.27
N LEU A 14 11.72 -10.60 16.84
CA LEU A 14 10.48 -10.29 16.10
C LEU A 14 10.48 -8.92 15.41
N ASP A 15 11.29 -7.98 15.89
CA ASP A 15 11.44 -6.62 15.36
C ASP A 15 12.57 -6.53 14.29
N GLY A 16 13.15 -7.67 13.86
CA GLY A 16 14.01 -7.73 12.65
C GLY A 16 15.40 -7.07 12.79
N THR A 17 15.93 -6.92 14.00
CA THR A 17 17.25 -6.28 14.21
C THR A 17 18.39 -7.30 14.37
N GLN A 18 19.23 -7.34 13.34
CA GLN A 18 20.64 -7.83 13.26
C GLN A 18 20.95 -9.33 13.50
N SER A 19 20.05 -10.15 14.03
CA SER A 19 20.34 -11.58 14.26
C SER A 19 19.96 -12.48 13.07
N LYS A 20 20.80 -13.49 12.76
CA LYS A 20 20.54 -14.53 11.74
C LYS A 20 19.16 -15.22 11.87
N PRO A 21 18.67 -15.61 13.08
CA PRO A 21 17.36 -16.24 13.21
C PRO A 21 16.18 -15.28 12.93
N GLY A 22 16.30 -13.99 13.25
CA GLY A 22 15.27 -13.00 12.94
C GLY A 22 15.06 -12.83 11.44
N LYS A 23 16.15 -12.76 10.66
CA LYS A 23 16.07 -12.68 9.19
C LYS A 23 15.41 -13.92 8.57
N PHE A 24 15.70 -15.10 9.10
CA PHE A 24 15.09 -16.35 8.60
C PHE A 24 13.57 -16.37 8.87
N PHE A 25 13.16 -15.94 10.06
CA PHE A 25 11.75 -15.78 10.41
C PHE A 25 11.03 -14.78 9.48
N ASP A 26 11.64 -13.63 9.19
CA ASP A 26 11.10 -12.65 8.25
C ASP A 26 10.91 -13.25 6.84
N TRP A 27 11.87 -14.03 6.35
CA TRP A 27 11.75 -14.72 5.05
C TRP A 27 10.62 -15.75 5.03
N ILE A 28 10.40 -16.49 6.12
CA ILE A 28 9.26 -17.39 6.24
C ILE A 28 7.95 -16.61 6.14
N LEU A 29 7.82 -15.49 6.86
CA LEU A 29 6.61 -14.67 6.81
C LEU A 29 6.36 -14.08 5.42
N VAL A 30 7.40 -13.57 4.76
CA VAL A 30 7.32 -13.09 3.37
C VAL A 30 6.88 -14.23 2.44
N GLY A 31 7.44 -15.43 2.60
CA GLY A 31 7.06 -16.62 1.83
C GLY A 31 5.60 -17.02 2.06
N LEU A 32 5.12 -16.95 3.31
CA LEU A 32 3.72 -17.20 3.64
C LEU A 32 2.80 -16.15 2.99
N ILE A 33 3.15 -14.86 3.04
CA ILE A 33 2.38 -13.79 2.38
C ILE A 33 2.36 -14.01 0.85
N ALA A 34 3.49 -14.38 0.25
CA ALA A 34 3.56 -14.63 -1.20
C ALA A 34 2.70 -15.84 -1.59
N TYR A 35 2.81 -16.95 -0.86
CA TYR A 35 1.98 -18.14 -1.05
C TYR A 35 0.50 -17.80 -0.92
N SER A 36 0.15 -16.96 0.04
CA SER A 36 -1.22 -16.62 0.35
C SER A 36 -1.88 -15.72 -0.71
N VAL A 37 -1.10 -14.86 -1.38
CA VAL A 37 -1.52 -14.14 -2.60
C VAL A 37 -1.78 -15.10 -3.76
N VAL A 38 -0.93 -16.11 -3.94
CA VAL A 38 -1.14 -17.14 -4.97
C VAL A 38 -2.42 -17.90 -4.70
N THR A 39 -2.66 -18.37 -3.47
CA THR A 39 -3.90 -19.07 -3.13
C THR A 39 -5.13 -18.20 -3.32
N LEU A 40 -5.06 -16.91 -2.96
CA LEU A 40 -6.14 -15.94 -3.18
C LEU A 40 -6.43 -15.77 -4.67
N THR A 41 -5.39 -15.71 -5.50
CA THR A 41 -5.52 -15.56 -6.96
C THR A 41 -6.19 -16.79 -7.57
N ILE A 42 -5.75 -17.99 -7.20
CA ILE A 42 -6.32 -19.24 -7.69
C ILE A 42 -7.78 -19.39 -7.24
N ASP A 43 -8.14 -19.00 -6.01
CA ASP A 43 -9.52 -19.03 -5.50
C ASP A 43 -10.50 -18.20 -6.35
N THR A 44 -10.02 -17.16 -7.04
CA THR A 44 -10.84 -16.33 -7.93
C THR A 44 -11.06 -16.92 -9.33
N LEU A 45 -10.35 -17.99 -9.71
CA LEU A 45 -10.49 -18.62 -11.02
C LEU A 45 -11.82 -19.37 -11.15
N PRO A 46 -12.54 -19.23 -12.28
CA PRO A 46 -13.74 -20.01 -12.53
C PRO A 46 -13.39 -21.48 -12.76
N GLY A 47 -14.26 -22.40 -12.31
CA GLY A 47 -14.12 -23.84 -12.59
C GLY A 47 -13.16 -24.61 -11.67
N ASN A 48 -12.79 -24.06 -10.51
CA ASN A 48 -12.00 -24.78 -9.52
C ASN A 48 -12.67 -26.09 -9.08
N SER A 49 -11.91 -27.19 -9.05
CA SER A 49 -12.43 -28.47 -8.59
C SER A 49 -12.75 -28.42 -7.08
N PRO A 50 -13.74 -29.18 -6.59
CA PRO A 50 -14.08 -29.18 -5.17
C PRO A 50 -12.90 -29.51 -4.25
N GLY A 51 -12.00 -30.39 -4.70
CA GLY A 51 -10.77 -30.75 -3.99
C GLY A 51 -9.79 -29.57 -3.88
N LEU A 52 -9.58 -28.84 -4.98
CA LEU A 52 -8.73 -27.64 -4.99
C LEU A 52 -9.30 -26.55 -4.08
N THR A 53 -10.59 -26.24 -4.20
CA THR A 53 -11.26 -25.24 -3.34
C THR A 53 -11.12 -25.60 -1.86
N ARG A 54 -11.26 -26.89 -1.50
CA ARG A 54 -11.06 -27.35 -0.12
C ARG A 54 -9.61 -27.15 0.33
N PHE A 55 -8.64 -27.48 -0.52
CA PHE A 55 -7.22 -27.27 -0.22
C PHE A 55 -6.90 -25.79 0.00
N LEU A 56 -7.37 -24.91 -0.89
CA LEU A 56 -7.17 -23.45 -0.77
C LEU A 56 -7.75 -22.90 0.53
N HIS A 57 -8.96 -23.35 0.91
CA HIS A 57 -9.58 -22.93 2.16
C HIS A 57 -8.81 -23.43 3.40
N ILE A 58 -8.30 -24.68 3.39
CA ILE A 58 -7.46 -25.20 4.46
C ILE A 58 -6.17 -24.38 4.58
N SER A 59 -5.50 -24.12 3.45
CA SER A 59 -4.29 -23.29 3.41
C SER A 59 -4.55 -21.90 3.98
N GLU A 60 -5.66 -21.26 3.62
CA GLU A 60 -6.04 -19.96 4.16
C GLU A 60 -6.22 -20.00 5.69
N VAL A 61 -6.93 -21.01 6.21
CA VAL A 61 -7.13 -21.17 7.66
C VAL A 61 -5.78 -21.35 8.36
N VAL A 62 -4.90 -22.21 7.84
CA VAL A 62 -3.58 -22.47 8.42
C VAL A 62 -2.73 -21.19 8.45
N ILE A 63 -2.64 -20.47 7.34
CA ILE A 63 -1.87 -19.21 7.24
C ILE A 63 -2.43 -18.17 8.20
N THR A 64 -3.76 -18.03 8.27
CA THR A 64 -4.41 -17.09 9.17
C THR A 64 -4.11 -17.43 10.62
N LEU A 65 -4.17 -18.71 11.00
CA LEU A 65 -3.81 -19.14 12.35
C LEU A 65 -2.35 -18.82 12.70
N ILE A 66 -1.42 -19.01 11.74
CA ILE A 66 -0.02 -18.61 11.93
C ILE A 66 0.09 -17.10 12.17
N PHE A 67 -0.59 -16.26 11.38
CA PHE A 67 -0.59 -14.81 11.58
C PHE A 67 -1.30 -14.35 12.86
N THR A 68 -2.35 -15.06 13.29
CA THR A 68 -3.00 -14.80 14.59
C THR A 68 -2.03 -15.10 15.72
N LEU A 69 -1.33 -16.24 15.67
CA LEU A 69 -0.33 -16.61 16.68
C LEU A 69 0.81 -15.59 16.71
N GLU A 70 1.32 -15.17 15.56
CA GLU A 70 2.31 -14.09 15.44
C GLU A 70 1.82 -12.79 16.10
N TYR A 71 0.58 -12.37 15.81
CA TYR A 71 -0.02 -11.18 16.39
C TYR A 71 -0.19 -11.30 17.92
N ALA A 72 -0.67 -12.45 18.40
CA ALA A 72 -0.82 -12.72 19.83
C ALA A 72 0.51 -12.70 20.58
N VAL A 73 1.56 -13.32 20.00
CA VAL A 73 2.92 -13.29 20.56
C VAL A 73 3.45 -11.85 20.62
N ARG A 74 3.21 -11.04 19.57
CA ARG A 74 3.60 -9.63 19.55
C ARG A 74 2.89 -8.80 20.63
N ILE A 75 1.57 -8.98 20.80
CA ILE A 75 0.83 -8.34 21.90
C ILE A 75 1.39 -8.78 23.26
N TYR A 76 1.71 -10.07 23.43
CA TYR A 76 2.23 -10.59 24.70
C TYR A 76 3.61 -10.04 25.07
N LEU A 77 4.47 -9.84 24.08
CA LEU A 77 5.82 -9.30 24.25
C LEU A 77 5.86 -7.76 24.30
N ALA A 78 4.79 -7.09 23.86
CA ALA A 78 4.70 -5.63 23.91
C ALA A 78 4.72 -5.11 25.37
N PRO A 79 5.48 -4.03 25.67
CA PRO A 79 5.51 -3.44 27.00
C PRO A 79 4.14 -2.95 27.47
N ASN A 80 3.35 -2.39 26.53
CA ASN A 80 1.98 -1.98 26.75
C ASN A 80 1.10 -2.53 25.60
N ARG A 81 0.24 -3.48 25.94
CA ARG A 81 -0.61 -4.23 25.00
C ARG A 81 -1.55 -3.32 24.22
N TRP A 82 -2.21 -2.40 24.92
CA TRP A 82 -3.17 -1.48 24.33
C TRP A 82 -2.51 -0.49 23.38
N ARG A 83 -1.35 0.05 23.78
CA ARG A 83 -0.56 0.93 22.89
C ARG A 83 -0.12 0.21 21.63
N TYR A 84 0.17 -1.09 21.71
CA TYR A 84 0.54 -1.88 20.55
C TYR A 84 -0.67 -2.14 19.63
N ILE A 85 -1.81 -2.57 20.17
CA ILE A 85 -3.02 -2.86 19.39
C ILE A 85 -3.46 -1.63 18.57
N PHE A 86 -3.44 -0.44 19.18
CA PHE A 86 -3.79 0.82 18.51
C PHE A 86 -2.63 1.50 17.79
N SER A 87 -1.46 0.85 17.67
CA SER A 87 -0.37 1.35 16.84
C SER A 87 -0.61 1.04 15.36
N PHE A 88 0.01 1.81 14.46
CA PHE A 88 -0.05 1.56 13.02
C PHE A 88 0.21 0.08 12.67
N TRP A 89 1.28 -0.50 13.24
CA TRP A 89 1.63 -1.91 13.02
C TRP A 89 0.65 -2.90 13.66
N GLY A 90 0.11 -2.59 14.84
CA GLY A 90 -0.93 -3.42 15.48
C GLY A 90 -2.21 -3.46 14.67
N ILE A 91 -2.63 -2.32 14.11
CA ILE A 91 -3.81 -2.23 13.22
C ILE A 91 -3.58 -3.07 11.96
N ILE A 92 -2.41 -3.00 11.32
CA ILE A 92 -2.10 -3.85 10.16
C ILE A 92 -2.16 -5.34 10.50
N ASP A 93 -1.62 -5.76 11.65
CA ASP A 93 -1.69 -7.16 12.07
C ASP A 93 -3.14 -7.60 12.38
N LEU A 94 -3.93 -6.72 13.01
CA LEU A 94 -5.34 -6.96 13.29
C LEU A 94 -6.16 -7.09 12.01
N VAL A 95 -6.02 -6.14 11.07
CA VAL A 95 -6.73 -6.14 9.78
C VAL A 95 -6.35 -7.35 8.94
N ALA A 96 -5.12 -7.87 9.06
CA ALA A 96 -4.71 -9.07 8.34
C ALA A 96 -5.45 -10.34 8.80
N VAL A 97 -5.82 -10.43 10.09
CA VAL A 97 -6.51 -11.61 10.64
C VAL A 97 -8.02 -11.43 10.77
N ALA A 98 -8.49 -10.18 10.84
CA ALA A 98 -9.90 -9.84 11.06
C ALA A 98 -10.88 -10.46 10.05
N PRO A 99 -10.62 -10.49 8.72
CA PRO A 99 -11.57 -11.01 7.74
C PRO A 99 -12.01 -12.45 8.03
N PHE A 100 -11.09 -13.30 8.46
CA PHE A 100 -11.39 -14.69 8.81
C PHE A 100 -12.32 -14.79 10.03
N TYR A 101 -12.02 -14.06 11.10
CA TYR A 101 -12.83 -14.08 12.32
C TYR A 101 -14.21 -13.43 12.14
N ILE A 102 -14.28 -12.38 11.32
CA ILE A 102 -15.54 -11.75 10.91
C ILE A 102 -16.40 -12.77 10.14
N MET A 103 -15.82 -13.43 9.13
CA MET A 103 -16.53 -14.44 8.35
C MET A 103 -16.98 -15.63 9.19
N LEU A 104 -16.12 -16.10 10.11
CA LEU A 104 -16.45 -17.18 11.04
C LEU A 104 -17.62 -16.79 11.95
N GLY A 105 -17.61 -15.58 12.50
CA GLY A 105 -18.69 -15.07 13.36
C GLY A 105 -20.04 -14.99 12.64
N PHE A 106 -20.07 -14.40 11.44
CA PHE A 106 -21.30 -14.34 10.62
C PHE A 106 -21.75 -15.72 10.13
N GLY A 107 -20.82 -16.61 9.81
CA GLY A 107 -21.12 -17.99 9.43
C GLY A 107 -21.78 -18.79 10.55
N ILE A 108 -21.30 -18.65 11.79
CA ILE A 108 -21.92 -19.26 12.98
C ILE A 108 -23.31 -18.65 13.24
N ALA A 109 -23.47 -17.35 13.02
CA ALA A 109 -24.75 -16.66 13.17
C ALA A 109 -25.79 -17.00 12.07
N GLY A 110 -25.43 -17.82 11.07
CA GLY A 110 -26.34 -18.22 9.99
C GLY A 110 -26.66 -17.10 8.99
N VAL A 111 -25.86 -16.03 8.96
CA VAL A 111 -26.12 -14.85 8.12
C VAL A 111 -25.39 -15.00 6.77
N ASP A 112 -26.09 -15.53 5.76
CA ASP A 112 -25.59 -15.60 4.38
C ASP A 112 -25.85 -14.29 3.62
N LEU A 113 -25.12 -13.25 3.99
CA LEU A 113 -25.12 -11.98 3.25
C LEU A 113 -24.05 -12.06 2.16
N ARG A 114 -24.45 -11.86 0.89
CA ARG A 114 -23.52 -11.69 -0.24
C ARG A 114 -22.43 -10.65 0.05
N GLY A 115 -22.75 -9.63 0.85
CA GLY A 115 -21.80 -8.61 1.33
C GLY A 115 -20.71 -9.14 2.27
N VAL A 116 -20.94 -10.23 3.01
CA VAL A 116 -19.91 -10.86 3.87
C VAL A 116 -18.76 -11.42 3.03
N ARG A 117 -19.03 -11.81 1.78
CA ARG A 117 -17.99 -12.25 0.84
C ARG A 117 -17.07 -11.11 0.42
N ALA A 118 -17.51 -9.84 0.46
CA ALA A 118 -16.66 -8.70 0.14
C ALA A 118 -15.54 -8.49 1.17
N PHE A 119 -15.71 -8.95 2.42
CA PHE A 119 -14.62 -8.92 3.42
C PHE A 119 -13.43 -9.78 3.02
N ARG A 120 -13.61 -10.74 2.09
CA ARG A 120 -12.49 -11.47 1.48
C ARG A 120 -11.53 -10.56 0.72
N LEU A 121 -11.98 -9.40 0.22
CA LEU A 121 -11.11 -8.41 -0.41
C LEU A 121 -10.21 -7.72 0.60
N LEU A 122 -10.66 -7.52 1.84
CA LEU A 122 -9.83 -6.98 2.91
C LEU A 122 -8.64 -7.87 3.21
N ARG A 123 -8.68 -9.15 2.81
CA ARG A 123 -7.52 -10.04 2.90
C ARG A 123 -6.32 -9.40 2.20
N ILE A 124 -6.46 -8.71 1.06
CA ILE A 124 -5.35 -8.06 0.35
C ILE A 124 -4.57 -7.05 1.22
N LEU A 125 -5.19 -6.49 2.26
CA LEU A 125 -4.55 -5.56 3.19
C LEU A 125 -3.46 -6.24 4.03
N TRP A 126 -3.45 -7.57 4.15
CA TRP A 126 -2.32 -8.30 4.75
C TRP A 126 -0.99 -8.09 4.03
N LEU A 127 -0.98 -7.66 2.75
CA LEU A 127 0.23 -7.37 2.00
C LEU A 127 0.97 -6.18 2.60
N LEU A 128 0.25 -5.31 3.31
CA LEU A 128 0.84 -4.21 4.08
C LEU A 128 1.77 -4.73 5.18
N LYS A 129 1.68 -6.00 5.60
CA LYS A 129 2.67 -6.62 6.49
C LYS A 129 4.06 -6.68 5.86
N LEU A 130 4.18 -6.80 4.52
CA LEU A 130 5.47 -6.76 3.82
C LEU A 130 6.23 -5.45 4.09
N ALA A 131 5.50 -4.36 4.26
CA ALA A 131 6.07 -3.05 4.53
C ALA A 131 6.91 -3.08 5.83
N ARG A 132 6.51 -3.88 6.84
CA ARG A 132 7.22 -4.03 8.12
C ARG A 132 8.61 -4.65 7.98
N TYR A 133 8.73 -5.63 7.09
CA TYR A 133 9.96 -6.41 6.92
C TYR A 133 11.01 -5.67 6.07
N SER A 134 10.61 -4.58 5.39
CA SER A 134 11.53 -3.75 4.64
C SER A 134 12.09 -2.62 5.52
N ARG A 135 13.40 -2.70 5.84
CA ARG A 135 14.14 -1.54 6.39
C ARG A 135 14.07 -0.32 5.47
N THR A 136 13.84 -0.57 4.19
CA THR A 136 13.62 0.44 3.16
C THR A 136 12.39 1.31 3.46
N LEU A 137 11.36 0.81 4.14
CA LEU A 137 10.18 1.62 4.45
C LEU A 137 10.49 2.78 5.40
N ALA A 138 11.44 2.63 6.32
CA ALA A 138 11.88 3.74 7.18
C ALA A 138 12.48 4.88 6.34
N ARG A 139 13.28 4.54 5.32
CA ARG A 139 13.79 5.51 4.35
C ARG A 139 12.69 6.13 3.48
N PHE A 140 11.75 5.32 2.98
CA PHE A 140 10.62 5.83 2.22
C PHE A 140 9.75 6.78 3.05
N ARG A 141 9.52 6.44 4.32
CA ARG A 141 8.81 7.30 5.25
C ARG A 141 9.55 8.62 5.45
N ARG A 142 10.86 8.58 5.70
CA ARG A 142 11.67 9.79 5.84
C ARG A 142 11.65 10.63 4.56
N ALA A 143 11.81 10.01 3.40
CA ALA A 143 11.71 10.68 2.10
C ALA A 143 10.33 11.32 1.89
N PHE A 144 9.25 10.63 2.26
CA PHE A 144 7.90 11.17 2.19
C PHE A 144 7.72 12.36 3.15
N GLU A 145 8.24 12.26 4.38
CA GLU A 145 8.20 13.37 5.35
C GLU A 145 8.97 14.60 4.86
N LEU A 146 10.10 14.38 4.14
CA LEU A 146 10.89 15.45 3.51
C LEU A 146 10.16 16.09 2.33
N ALA A 147 9.44 15.32 1.52
CA ALA A 147 8.75 15.79 0.31
C ALA A 147 7.25 16.12 0.52
N ARG A 148 6.74 16.04 1.76
CA ARG A 148 5.29 16.04 2.00
C ARG A 148 4.62 17.34 1.51
N GLU A 149 5.30 18.47 1.65
CA GLU A 149 4.73 19.79 1.36
C GLU A 149 4.66 19.99 -0.16
N GLU A 150 5.73 19.64 -0.86
CA GLU A 150 5.79 19.65 -2.31
C GLU A 150 4.84 18.62 -2.93
N LEU A 151 4.69 17.43 -2.33
CA LEU A 151 3.73 16.42 -2.77
C LEU A 151 2.28 16.89 -2.62
N LEU A 152 1.96 17.61 -1.53
CA LEU A 152 0.63 18.18 -1.30
C LEU A 152 0.31 19.27 -2.33
N VAL A 153 1.26 20.16 -2.60
CA VAL A 153 1.12 21.21 -3.63
C VAL A 153 0.96 20.57 -5.01
N TYR A 154 1.80 19.59 -5.34
CA TYR A 154 1.70 18.82 -6.59
C TYR A 154 0.34 18.14 -6.75
N LEU A 155 -0.16 17.48 -5.70
CA LEU A 155 -1.46 16.82 -5.71
C LEU A 155 -2.58 17.84 -5.97
N LEU A 156 -2.55 18.99 -5.29
CA LEU A 156 -3.53 20.06 -5.51
C LEU A 156 -3.48 20.59 -6.95
N MET A 157 -2.29 20.87 -7.48
CA MET A 157 -2.13 21.33 -8.87
C MET A 157 -2.65 20.29 -9.88
N THR A 158 -2.39 19.01 -9.64
CA THR A 158 -2.85 17.91 -10.49
C THR A 158 -4.38 17.80 -10.45
N LEU A 159 -5.00 17.90 -9.26
CA LEU A 159 -6.45 17.87 -9.12
C LEU A 159 -7.13 19.06 -9.81
N ILE A 160 -6.54 20.26 -9.69
CA ILE A 160 -7.01 21.45 -10.40
C ILE A 160 -6.92 21.25 -11.91
N LEU A 161 -5.77 20.77 -12.42
CA LEU A 161 -5.61 20.51 -13.86
C LEU A 161 -6.63 19.47 -14.35
N LEU A 162 -6.82 18.37 -13.62
CA LEU A 162 -7.81 17.34 -13.95
C LEU A 162 -9.21 17.94 -14.04
N PHE A 163 -9.61 18.74 -13.05
CA PHE A 163 -10.93 19.37 -13.01
C PHE A 163 -11.13 20.39 -14.14
N VAL A 164 -10.13 21.23 -14.40
CA VAL A 164 -10.15 22.19 -15.51
C VAL A 164 -10.21 21.48 -16.86
N SER A 165 -9.42 20.40 -17.03
CA SER A 165 -9.40 19.60 -18.25
C SER A 165 -10.75 18.92 -18.50
N ALA A 166 -11.33 18.29 -17.47
CA ALA A 166 -12.64 17.64 -17.54
C ALA A 166 -13.76 18.65 -17.84
N THR A 167 -13.73 19.83 -17.22
CA THR A 167 -14.75 20.86 -17.44
C THR A 167 -14.60 21.48 -18.83
N GLY A 168 -13.39 21.82 -19.24
CA GLY A 168 -13.14 22.43 -20.55
C GLY A 168 -13.50 21.49 -21.69
N ILE A 169 -13.05 20.23 -21.64
CA ILE A 169 -13.34 19.26 -22.70
C ILE A 169 -14.83 18.97 -22.80
N TYR A 170 -15.55 18.93 -21.68
CA TYR A 170 -17.00 18.76 -21.65
C TYR A 170 -17.69 19.83 -22.50
N TYR A 171 -17.35 21.11 -22.31
CA TYR A 171 -17.98 22.19 -23.08
C TYR A 171 -17.62 22.18 -24.57
N PHE A 172 -16.42 21.70 -24.93
CA PHE A 172 -16.03 21.58 -26.34
C PHE A 172 -16.63 20.36 -27.04
N GLU A 173 -16.78 19.24 -26.34
CA GLU A 173 -17.11 17.96 -26.96
C GLU A 173 -18.55 17.49 -26.71
N ASN A 174 -19.19 17.89 -25.61
CA ASN A 174 -20.56 17.44 -25.29
C ASN A 174 -21.57 17.70 -26.43
N PRO A 175 -21.57 18.86 -27.14
CA PRO A 175 -22.50 19.07 -28.24
C PRO A 175 -22.32 18.10 -29.41
N ALA A 176 -21.09 17.62 -29.64
CA ALA A 176 -20.76 16.69 -30.73
C ALA A 176 -20.80 15.22 -30.28
N GLN A 177 -20.57 14.96 -29.00
CA GLN A 177 -20.43 13.63 -28.39
C GLN A 177 -21.13 13.58 -27.02
N PRO A 178 -22.47 13.71 -26.97
CA PRO A 178 -23.21 13.83 -25.71
C PRO A 178 -23.19 12.55 -24.86
N GLU A 179 -22.95 11.38 -25.47
CA GLU A 179 -22.83 10.12 -24.73
C GLU A 179 -21.42 9.94 -24.11
N ALA A 180 -20.37 10.27 -24.86
CA ALA A 180 -18.99 10.11 -24.41
C ALA A 180 -18.56 11.19 -23.39
N PHE A 181 -19.02 12.43 -23.60
CA PHE A 181 -18.78 13.57 -22.72
C PHE A 181 -20.09 14.01 -22.04
N ALA A 182 -20.83 13.07 -21.45
CA ALA A 182 -22.18 13.32 -20.89
C ALA A 182 -22.22 14.29 -19.70
N SER A 183 -21.16 14.34 -18.90
CA SER A 183 -21.03 15.23 -17.75
C SER A 183 -19.57 15.49 -17.41
N ILE A 184 -19.31 16.42 -16.49
CA ILE A 184 -17.94 16.69 -15.98
C ILE A 184 -17.33 15.43 -15.35
N PRO A 185 -18.03 14.65 -14.49
CA PRO A 185 -17.51 13.36 -14.02
C PRO A 185 -17.17 12.35 -15.13
N HIS A 186 -17.98 12.26 -16.19
CA HIS A 186 -17.64 11.40 -17.34
C HIS A 186 -16.38 11.89 -18.06
N SER A 187 -16.25 13.21 -18.22
CA SER A 187 -15.09 13.85 -18.85
C SER A 187 -13.82 13.74 -17.99
N LEU A 188 -13.97 13.54 -16.68
CA LEU A 188 -12.85 13.29 -15.76
C LEU A 188 -12.16 11.95 -16.05
N TRP A 189 -12.91 10.93 -16.49
CA TRP A 189 -12.30 9.66 -16.94
C TRP A 189 -11.32 9.91 -18.09
N TRP A 190 -11.77 10.64 -19.11
CA TRP A 190 -10.90 11.04 -20.23
C TRP A 190 -9.69 11.84 -19.74
N ALA A 191 -9.88 12.81 -18.86
CA ALA A 191 -8.80 13.65 -18.34
C ALA A 191 -7.76 12.83 -17.57
N ILE A 192 -8.19 11.88 -16.73
CA ILE A 192 -7.31 10.97 -15.99
C ILE A 192 -6.52 10.10 -16.96
N VAL A 193 -7.18 9.39 -17.87
CA VAL A 193 -6.54 8.47 -18.82
C VAL A 193 -5.55 9.21 -19.74
N THR A 194 -5.89 10.44 -20.14
CA THR A 194 -5.07 11.28 -21.03
C THR A 194 -3.86 11.85 -20.28
N LEU A 195 -4.07 12.50 -19.12
CA LEU A 195 -2.99 13.14 -18.37
C LEU A 195 -2.06 12.13 -17.68
N THR A 196 -2.52 10.91 -17.41
CA THR A 196 -1.66 9.80 -16.94
C THR A 196 -0.94 9.07 -18.07
N THR A 197 -1.07 9.53 -19.32
CA THR A 197 -0.44 8.97 -20.52
C THR A 197 -0.85 7.52 -20.85
N VAL A 198 -1.95 7.03 -20.27
CA VAL A 198 -2.50 5.69 -20.56
C VAL A 198 -3.15 5.66 -21.93
N GLY A 199 -4.04 6.62 -22.21
CA GLY A 199 -4.62 6.80 -23.54
C GLY A 199 -5.33 5.58 -24.15
N TYR A 200 -6.31 5.00 -23.44
CA TYR A 200 -7.07 3.84 -23.96
C TYR A 200 -7.73 4.08 -25.33
N GLY A 201 -8.07 5.33 -25.65
CA GLY A 201 -8.70 5.72 -26.92
C GLY A 201 -10.19 5.38 -27.03
N ASP A 202 -10.82 5.01 -25.91
CA ASP A 202 -12.25 4.75 -25.76
C ASP A 202 -13.08 6.04 -25.84
N VAL A 203 -12.54 7.16 -25.35
CA VAL A 203 -13.11 8.50 -25.47
C VAL A 203 -12.02 9.46 -25.92
N TYR A 204 -12.30 10.33 -26.90
CA TYR A 204 -11.34 11.32 -27.39
C TYR A 204 -12.04 12.51 -28.08
N PRO A 205 -11.41 13.70 -28.12
CA PRO A 205 -12.00 14.87 -28.76
C PRO A 205 -12.03 14.76 -30.30
N ILE A 206 -13.20 15.04 -30.87
CA ILE A 206 -13.40 15.05 -32.33
C ILE A 206 -13.56 16.47 -32.87
N THR A 207 -13.92 17.45 -32.03
CA THR A 207 -14.10 18.83 -32.46
C THR A 207 -12.76 19.55 -32.62
N ALA A 208 -12.70 20.53 -33.51
CA ALA A 208 -11.50 21.35 -33.68
C ALA A 208 -11.13 22.09 -32.38
N GLY A 209 -12.13 22.63 -31.68
CA GLY A 209 -11.95 23.30 -30.39
C GLY A 209 -11.43 22.37 -29.30
N GLY A 210 -12.02 21.16 -29.17
CA GLY A 210 -11.58 20.17 -28.19
C GLY A 210 -10.18 19.64 -28.46
N ARG A 211 -9.80 19.44 -29.72
CA ARG A 211 -8.42 19.06 -30.11
C ARG A 211 -7.42 20.16 -29.78
N PHE A 212 -7.74 21.42 -30.08
CA PHE A 212 -6.89 22.56 -29.77
C PHE A 212 -6.75 22.77 -28.25
N PHE A 213 -7.85 22.67 -27.50
CA PHE A 213 -7.83 22.70 -26.04
C PHE A 213 -6.98 21.57 -25.45
N THR A 214 -7.17 20.35 -25.95
CA THR A 214 -6.41 19.16 -25.51
C THR A 214 -4.91 19.32 -25.75
N PHE A 215 -4.51 19.96 -26.85
CA PHE A 215 -3.09 20.25 -27.10
C PHE A 215 -2.45 21.04 -25.95
N PHE A 216 -3.09 22.11 -25.46
CA PHE A 216 -2.57 22.87 -24.31
C PHE A 216 -2.60 22.08 -23.01
N VAL A 217 -3.69 21.33 -22.78
CA VAL A 217 -3.81 20.44 -21.61
C VAL A 217 -2.66 19.43 -21.58
N LEU A 218 -2.31 18.84 -22.71
CA LEU A 218 -1.20 17.89 -22.83
C LEU A 218 0.17 18.55 -22.62
N MET A 219 0.38 19.76 -23.15
CA MET A 219 1.62 20.51 -22.91
C MET A 219 1.84 20.80 -21.42
N VAL A 220 0.80 21.23 -20.71
CA VAL A 220 0.87 21.43 -19.25
C VAL A 220 0.99 20.10 -18.51
N GLY A 221 0.22 19.10 -18.94
CA GLY A 221 0.17 17.76 -18.35
C GLY A 221 1.52 17.03 -18.36
N LEU A 222 2.26 17.12 -19.46
CA LEU A 222 3.63 16.57 -19.56
C LEU A 222 4.56 17.13 -18.48
N GLY A 223 4.43 18.42 -18.17
CA GLY A 223 5.19 19.05 -17.09
C GLY A 223 4.83 18.47 -15.73
N ILE A 224 3.52 18.28 -15.45
CA ILE A 224 3.04 17.73 -14.18
C ILE A 224 3.52 16.29 -13.99
N VAL A 225 3.45 15.42 -15.01
CA VAL A 225 3.84 14.00 -14.90
C VAL A 225 5.32 13.82 -14.51
N ALA A 226 6.20 14.74 -14.87
CA ALA A 226 7.62 14.65 -14.54
C ALA A 226 7.96 14.99 -13.06
N VAL A 227 7.15 15.84 -12.42
CA VAL A 227 7.40 16.35 -11.06
C VAL A 227 7.50 15.28 -9.97
N PRO A 228 6.56 14.32 -9.83
CA PRO A 228 6.56 13.39 -8.69
C PRO A 228 7.79 12.49 -8.72
N THR A 229 8.24 12.07 -9.89
CA THR A 229 9.46 11.27 -10.06
C THR A 229 10.69 12.04 -9.57
N GLY A 230 10.83 13.31 -9.96
CA GLY A 230 11.94 14.16 -9.53
C GLY A 230 11.93 14.40 -8.02
N LEU A 231 10.75 14.70 -7.46
CA LEU A 231 10.57 14.98 -6.05
C LEU A 231 10.87 13.75 -5.18
N VAL A 232 10.32 12.59 -5.53
CA VAL A 232 10.56 11.32 -4.81
C VAL A 232 12.03 10.91 -4.92
N SER A 233 12.65 11.08 -6.08
CA SER A 233 14.08 10.78 -6.29
C SER A 233 14.98 11.66 -5.41
N SER A 234 14.73 12.97 -5.40
CA SER A 234 15.45 13.93 -4.57
C SER A 234 15.32 13.59 -3.07
N ALA A 235 14.10 13.36 -2.61
CA ALA A 235 13.84 13.06 -1.21
C ALA A 235 14.42 11.72 -0.75
N LEU A 236 14.40 10.69 -1.61
CA LEU A 236 15.08 9.42 -1.34
C LEU A 236 16.60 9.56 -1.32
N SER A 237 17.16 10.41 -2.17
CA SER A 237 18.59 10.72 -2.17
C SER A 237 19.00 11.42 -0.88
N GLN A 238 18.23 12.41 -0.44
CA GLN A 238 18.46 13.13 0.81
C GLN A 238 18.32 12.20 2.02
N ALA A 239 17.25 11.40 2.10
CA ALA A 239 17.05 10.44 3.18
C ALA A 239 18.21 9.41 3.27
N ARG A 240 18.82 9.03 2.14
CA ARG A 240 20.00 8.15 2.12
C ARG A 240 21.27 8.85 2.63
N ARG A 241 21.45 10.14 2.32
CA ARG A 241 22.58 10.93 2.82
C ARG A 241 22.50 11.11 4.34
N GLU A 242 21.33 11.52 4.85
CA GLU A 242 21.11 11.65 6.30
C GLU A 242 21.41 10.33 7.04
N GLU A 243 20.99 9.18 6.51
CA GLU A 243 21.29 7.87 7.10
C GLU A 243 22.80 7.55 7.09
N SER A 244 23.52 7.95 6.04
CA SER A 244 24.97 7.75 5.93
C SER A 244 25.73 8.64 6.93
N ASP A 245 25.35 9.91 7.05
CA ASP A 245 26.01 10.88 7.92
C ASP A 245 25.85 10.51 9.40
N ILE A 246 24.65 10.06 9.80
CA ILE A 246 24.39 9.55 11.15
C ILE A 246 25.30 8.36 11.46
N ARG A 247 25.44 7.41 10.53
CA ARG A 247 26.31 6.24 10.72
C ARG A 247 27.78 6.62 10.82
N LEU A 248 28.24 7.60 10.06
CA LEU A 248 29.62 8.09 10.14
C LEU A 248 29.89 8.75 11.49
N ALA A 249 28.97 9.59 11.98
CA ALA A 249 29.08 10.21 13.29
C ALA A 249 29.09 9.20 14.44
N GLU A 250 28.30 8.13 14.34
CA GLU A 250 28.30 7.02 15.31
C GLU A 250 29.66 6.30 15.35
N LEU A 251 30.24 6.00 14.18
CA LEU A 251 31.56 5.36 14.08
C LEU A 251 32.69 6.25 14.64
N GLU A 252 32.63 7.56 14.39
CA GLU A 252 33.59 8.52 14.94
C GLU A 252 33.47 8.66 16.48
N ALA A 253 32.26 8.54 17.02
CA ALA A 253 32.03 8.57 18.46
C ALA A 253 32.52 7.29 19.16
N GLU A 254 32.30 6.12 18.56
CA GLU A 254 32.81 4.84 19.06
C GLU A 254 34.34 4.79 19.02
N GLY A 255 34.97 5.27 17.94
CA GLY A 255 36.44 5.29 17.80
C GLY A 255 37.17 6.23 18.77
N LYS A 256 36.47 7.20 19.39
CA LYS A 256 37.03 8.10 20.41
C LYS A 256 36.87 7.59 21.84
N GLY A 257 36.11 6.52 22.06
CA GLY A 257 35.86 5.96 23.41
C GLY A 257 36.90 4.94 23.90
N ASP A 258 37.74 4.43 23.00
CA ASP A 258 38.71 3.35 23.26
C ASP A 258 40.18 3.83 23.37
N GLY A 259 40.43 5.15 23.41
CA GLY A 259 41.76 5.75 23.57
C GLY A 259 41.88 6.59 24.84
#